data_AF-A0A965F3S2-F1
#
_entry.id   AF-A0A965F3S2-F1
#
_cell.length_a   1.000
_cell.length_b   1.000
_cell.length_c   1.000
_cell.angle_alpha   90.00
_cell.angle_beta   90.00
_cell.angle_gamma   90.00
#
_symmetry.space_group_name_H-M   'P 1'
#
loop_
_entity.id
_entity.type
_entity.pdbx_description
1 polymer ?
#
loop_
_entity_poly.entity_id
_entity_poly.type
_entity_poly.pdbx_seq_one_letter_code
_entity_poly.pdbx_strand_id
1 'polypeptide(L)'
;QLTGVLQNESGIVNKIKQGAKIALSGRRFMDDVEWAMFTISEGRTEAEADHQAKRIREICSAEGGKELPDSIPRILAANPFGPVNNMVGAEGERWLPVHGLVPHSRGEAVLAEVEAVYERNRDTLEQFNIETGYLIAVVSEQITVLEPVFFWPDELNALHKHSLEPDHLARLNQFDAVPDAWDAVYKVKSEVVDVLSAEGASHMQLGKAYHYHSALKAPALDLVTGIKAALDPDGIMNRQLEKQRVNSNQTRIELDKTSF
;
A
#
# COMPACT_ATOMS: atom_id res chain seq x y z
N GLN A 1 44.21 -19.97 13.00
CA GLN A 1 43.94 -19.24 14.25
C GLN A 1 43.63 -17.81 13.83
N LEU A 2 42.41 -17.28 13.80
CA LEU A 2 41.18 -17.60 14.50
C LEU A 2 40.03 -17.78 13.49
N THR A 3 39.41 -18.95 13.57
CA THR A 3 38.12 -19.29 12.99
C THR A 3 37.12 -19.11 14.13
N GLY A 4 36.03 -18.37 13.90
CA GLY A 4 34.87 -18.35 14.81
C GLY A 4 34.60 -17.03 15.50
N VAL A 5 33.83 -16.16 14.84
CA VAL A 5 32.66 -15.45 15.39
C VAL A 5 31.79 -15.04 14.19
N LEU A 6 31.20 -15.99 13.47
CA LEU A 6 30.09 -15.73 12.52
C LEU A 6 29.26 -17.01 12.42
N GLN A 7 28.56 -17.33 13.51
CA GLN A 7 27.42 -18.22 13.53
C GLN A 7 26.55 -17.82 14.73
N ASN A 8 25.53 -17.01 14.45
CA ASN A 8 24.15 -17.17 14.91
C ASN A 8 23.42 -15.83 14.91
N GLU A 9 22.77 -15.56 13.79
CA GLU A 9 21.48 -14.86 13.66
C GLU A 9 21.06 -15.07 12.18
N SER A 10 20.67 -16.29 11.80
CA SER A 10 19.27 -16.77 11.75
C SER A 10 18.33 -15.86 10.97
N GLY A 11 18.03 -16.24 9.73
CA GLY A 11 16.97 -15.63 8.94
C GLY A 11 16.94 -16.19 7.53
N ILE A 12 16.09 -17.18 7.32
CA ILE A 12 15.80 -17.91 6.09
C ILE A 12 15.97 -17.08 4.81
N VAL A 13 16.89 -17.51 3.96
CA VAL A 13 16.98 -17.14 2.54
C VAL A 13 15.76 -17.73 1.83
N ASN A 14 14.67 -16.96 1.76
CA ASN A 14 13.65 -17.13 0.74
C ASN A 14 13.62 -15.83 -0.05
N LYS A 15 14.19 -15.86 -1.26
CA LYS A 15 13.94 -14.85 -2.28
C LYS A 15 12.47 -14.93 -2.67
N ILE A 16 11.60 -14.28 -1.90
CA ILE A 16 10.26 -13.95 -2.40
C ILE A 16 10.51 -12.95 -3.53
N LYS A 17 10.07 -13.27 -4.74
CA LYS A 17 9.99 -12.29 -5.83
C LYS A 17 8.89 -11.29 -5.47
N GLN A 18 9.14 -10.40 -4.51
CA GLN A 18 8.29 -9.24 -4.24
C GLN A 18 8.68 -8.16 -5.24
N GLY A 19 8.17 -8.32 -6.45
CA GLY A 19 8.18 -7.28 -7.45
C GLY A 19 6.79 -7.29 -8.03
N ALA A 20 5.98 -6.27 -7.72
CA ALA A 20 4.76 -6.02 -8.46
C ALA A 20 5.16 -6.04 -9.94
N LYS A 21 4.70 -7.05 -10.69
CA LYS A 21 4.87 -7.07 -12.13
C LYS A 21 4.04 -5.93 -12.66
N ILE A 22 4.69 -4.79 -12.83
CA ILE A 22 4.20 -3.77 -13.72
C ILE A 22 4.34 -4.39 -15.12
N ALA A 23 3.32 -5.16 -15.54
CA ALA A 23 3.23 -5.70 -16.88
C ALA A 23 2.86 -4.58 -17.84
N LEU A 24 3.78 -3.62 -17.99
CA LEU A 24 3.76 -2.69 -19.10
C LEU A 24 4.33 -3.45 -20.30
N SER A 25 3.44 -3.76 -21.24
CA SER A 25 3.79 -4.36 -22.52
C SER A 25 5.04 -3.69 -23.12
N GLY A 26 6.07 -4.50 -23.38
CA GLY A 26 7.33 -4.05 -23.98
C GLY A 26 8.48 -3.67 -23.03
N ARG A 27 8.33 -3.80 -21.70
CA ARG A 27 9.36 -3.39 -20.72
C ARG A 27 10.04 -4.55 -19.98
N ARG A 28 10.48 -5.57 -20.74
CA ARG A 28 11.28 -6.72 -20.24
C ARG A 28 12.50 -6.34 -19.39
N PHE A 29 13.02 -5.12 -19.52
CA PHE A 29 14.12 -4.65 -18.69
C PHE A 29 13.79 -4.60 -17.19
N MET A 30 12.51 -4.67 -16.83
CA MET A 30 12.04 -4.74 -15.44
C MET A 30 11.94 -6.16 -14.89
N ASP A 31 12.06 -7.20 -15.73
CA ASP A 31 11.80 -8.60 -15.34
C ASP A 31 12.74 -9.08 -14.21
N ASP A 32 13.94 -8.50 -14.13
CA ASP A 32 14.98 -8.81 -13.13
C ASP A 32 15.24 -7.63 -12.17
N VAL A 33 14.34 -6.64 -12.12
CA VAL A 33 14.47 -5.46 -11.25
C VAL A 33 13.59 -5.63 -10.01
N GLU A 34 14.24 -5.74 -8.84
CA GLU A 34 13.54 -5.88 -7.56
C GLU A 34 12.99 -4.54 -7.07
N TRP A 35 13.80 -3.48 -7.16
CA TRP A 35 13.42 -2.12 -6.80
C TRP A 35 13.75 -1.15 -7.93
N ALA A 36 12.80 -0.30 -8.28
CA ALA A 36 12.99 0.77 -9.25
C ALA A 36 12.61 2.12 -8.64
N MET A 37 13.50 3.10 -8.82
CA MET A 37 13.26 4.48 -8.47
C MET A 37 13.11 5.31 -9.74
N PHE A 38 12.04 6.09 -9.82
CA PHE A 38 11.81 7.00 -10.93
C PHE A 38 11.89 8.45 -10.42
N THR A 39 12.71 9.26 -11.08
CA THR A 39 12.90 10.68 -10.74
C THR A 39 12.60 11.56 -11.94
N ILE A 40 11.99 12.71 -11.69
CA ILE A 40 11.81 13.78 -12.68
C ILE A 40 12.55 15.00 -12.13
N SER A 41 13.31 15.67 -12.98
CA SER A 41 13.99 16.93 -12.64
C SER A 41 13.39 18.07 -13.43
N GLU A 42 13.08 19.16 -12.73
CA GLU A 42 12.50 20.37 -13.30
C GLU A 42 13.34 21.58 -12.89
N GLY A 43 13.46 22.55 -13.78
CA GLY A 43 14.22 23.77 -13.55
C GLY A 43 13.70 24.92 -14.41
N ARG A 44 14.15 26.14 -14.11
CA ARG A 44 13.76 27.33 -14.90
C ARG A 44 14.37 27.30 -16.30
N THR A 45 15.44 26.53 -16.48
CA THR A 45 16.14 26.34 -17.74
C THR A 45 16.48 24.87 -17.93
N GLU A 46 16.67 24.46 -19.18
CA GLU A 46 17.13 23.11 -19.53
C GLU A 46 18.46 22.79 -18.85
N ALA A 47 19.39 23.75 -18.81
CA ALA A 47 20.69 23.58 -18.14
C ALA A 47 20.57 23.29 -16.63
N GLU A 48 19.57 23.86 -15.96
CA GLU A 48 19.32 23.59 -14.53
C GLU A 48 18.76 22.18 -14.32
N ALA A 49 17.79 21.76 -15.14
CA ALA A 49 17.23 20.41 -15.09
C ALA A 49 18.29 19.35 -15.45
N ASP A 50 19.13 19.60 -16.45
CA ASP A 50 20.24 18.71 -16.83
C ASP A 50 21.27 18.57 -15.72
N HIS A 51 21.59 19.67 -15.03
CA HIS A 51 22.50 19.67 -13.89
C HIS A 51 21.96 18.80 -12.75
N GLN A 52 20.70 19.00 -12.37
CA GLN A 52 20.03 18.21 -11.34
C GLN A 52 19.94 16.72 -11.74
N ALA A 53 19.51 16.41 -12.97
CA ALA A 53 19.42 15.04 -13.47
C ALA A 53 20.80 14.35 -13.47
N LYS A 54 21.86 15.06 -13.85
CA LYS A 54 23.24 14.56 -13.74
C LYS A 54 23.59 14.27 -12.28
N ARG A 55 23.28 15.18 -11.35
CA ARG A 55 23.57 15.01 -9.93
C ARG A 55 22.83 13.80 -9.34
N ILE A 56 21.57 13.60 -9.71
CA ILE A 56 20.78 12.42 -9.30
C ILE A 56 21.47 11.14 -9.78
N ARG A 57 21.85 11.06 -11.07
CA ARG A 57 22.56 9.88 -11.61
C ARG A 57 23.86 9.60 -10.85
N GLU A 58 24.67 10.63 -10.60
CA GLU A 58 25.93 10.49 -9.84
C GLU A 58 25.70 9.90 -8.44
N ILE A 59 24.68 10.40 -7.72
CA ILE A 59 24.33 9.89 -6.38
C ILE A 59 23.86 8.43 -6.49
N CYS A 60 22.93 8.14 -7.41
CA CYS A 60 22.39 6.80 -7.56
C CYS A 60 23.49 5.77 -7.91
N SER A 61 24.39 6.12 -8.82
CA SER A 61 25.51 5.25 -9.19
C SER A 61 26.51 5.06 -8.05
N ALA A 62 26.76 6.09 -7.24
CA ALA A 62 27.63 5.97 -6.06
C ALA A 62 27.05 5.00 -5.01
N GLU A 63 25.73 4.94 -4.89
CA GLU A 63 25.00 3.99 -4.02
C GLU A 63 24.75 2.63 -4.69
N GLY A 64 25.42 2.33 -5.82
CA GLY A 64 25.32 1.03 -6.50
C GLY A 64 24.11 0.87 -7.42
N GLY A 65 23.33 1.92 -7.64
CA GLY A 65 22.21 1.93 -8.57
C GLY A 65 22.64 1.80 -10.03
N LYS A 66 21.82 1.09 -10.81
CA LYS A 66 21.99 0.94 -12.26
C LYS A 66 20.93 1.76 -12.99
N GLU A 67 21.36 2.58 -13.94
CA GLU A 67 20.44 3.39 -14.73
C GLU A 67 19.51 2.50 -15.59
N LEU A 68 18.22 2.83 -15.56
CA LEU A 68 17.18 2.18 -16.35
C LEU A 68 16.69 3.14 -17.47
N PRO A 69 16.12 2.62 -18.56
CA PRO A 69 15.49 3.47 -19.57
C PRO A 69 14.40 4.37 -19.00
N ASP A 70 14.40 5.65 -19.38
CA ASP A 70 13.47 6.67 -18.87
C ASP A 70 12.05 6.62 -19.48
N SER A 71 11.76 5.58 -20.27
CA SER A 71 10.48 5.43 -20.97
C SER A 71 9.26 5.39 -20.04
N ILE A 72 9.41 4.89 -18.80
CA ILE A 72 8.33 4.83 -17.81
C ILE A 72 8.02 6.25 -17.28
N PRO A 73 8.97 6.94 -16.63
CA PRO A 73 8.71 8.27 -16.08
C PRO A 73 8.31 9.26 -17.17
N ARG A 74 8.87 9.16 -18.39
CA ARG A 74 8.50 10.03 -19.51
C ARG A 74 7.04 9.89 -19.92
N ILE A 75 6.53 8.66 -20.01
CA ILE A 75 5.12 8.41 -20.37
C ILE A 75 4.17 8.89 -19.27
N LEU A 76 4.53 8.64 -18.00
CA LEU A 76 3.74 9.09 -16.85
C LEU A 76 3.70 10.62 -16.77
N ALA A 77 4.84 11.30 -16.95
CA ALA A 77 4.92 12.75 -16.96
C ALA A 77 4.13 13.39 -18.12
N ALA A 78 4.10 12.73 -19.29
CA ALA A 78 3.33 13.20 -20.44
C ALA A 78 1.81 13.04 -20.27
N ASN A 79 1.35 12.13 -19.39
CA ASN A 79 -0.07 11.83 -19.18
C ASN A 79 -0.41 11.74 -17.68
N PRO A 80 -0.27 12.83 -16.92
CA PRO A 80 -0.40 12.80 -15.46
C PRO A 80 -1.83 12.53 -14.97
N PHE A 81 -2.84 12.74 -15.84
CA PHE A 81 -4.26 12.52 -15.54
C PHE A 81 -4.89 11.51 -16.50
N GLY A 82 -4.17 10.41 -16.74
CA GLY A 82 -4.66 9.31 -17.57
C GLY A 82 -5.92 8.63 -17.00
N PRO A 83 -6.55 7.74 -17.79
CA PRO A 83 -7.65 6.93 -17.29
C PRO A 83 -7.23 6.11 -16.07
N VAL A 84 -8.17 5.85 -15.17
CA VAL A 84 -7.98 5.11 -13.92
C VAL A 84 -7.84 3.60 -14.12
N ASN A 85 -7.24 3.19 -15.23
CA ASN A 85 -7.03 1.77 -15.59
C ASN A 85 -6.17 1.04 -14.55
N ASN A 86 -5.28 1.78 -13.88
CA ASN A 86 -4.43 1.26 -12.80
C ASN A 86 -5.15 1.18 -11.45
N MET A 87 -6.47 0.98 -11.41
CA MET A 87 -7.18 0.66 -10.15
C MET A 87 -7.25 -0.85 -9.86
N VAL A 88 -6.77 -1.66 -10.80
CA VAL A 88 -6.66 -3.11 -10.74
C VAL A 88 -5.23 -3.50 -11.10
N GLY A 89 -4.83 -4.73 -10.75
CA GLY A 89 -3.56 -5.29 -11.18
C GLY A 89 -3.47 -5.44 -12.71
N ALA A 90 -2.26 -5.57 -13.22
CA ALA A 90 -2.01 -5.55 -14.66
C ALA A 90 -2.66 -6.73 -15.40
N GLU A 91 -2.92 -7.84 -14.70
CA GLU A 91 -3.59 -9.02 -15.24
C GLU A 91 -5.09 -9.05 -14.87
N GLY A 92 -5.60 -8.05 -14.15
CA GLY A 92 -7.00 -7.95 -13.73
C GLY A 92 -7.26 -8.29 -12.26
N GLU A 93 -6.20 -8.40 -11.46
CA GLU A 93 -6.29 -8.66 -10.02
C GLU A 93 -6.99 -7.51 -9.29
N ARG A 94 -7.63 -7.80 -8.16
CA ARG A 94 -8.05 -6.73 -7.26
C ARG A 94 -6.80 -6.09 -6.65
N TRP A 95 -6.82 -4.76 -6.55
CA TRP A 95 -5.75 -3.98 -5.94
C TRP A 95 -6.29 -3.25 -4.71
N LEU A 96 -5.61 -3.41 -3.58
CA LEU A 96 -5.88 -2.67 -2.35
C LEU A 96 -4.62 -2.02 -1.79
N PRO A 97 -4.51 -0.68 -1.77
CA PRO A 97 -3.42 0.02 -1.10
C PRO A 97 -3.72 0.28 0.38
N VAL A 98 -2.66 0.44 1.16
CA VAL A 98 -2.63 1.05 2.50
C VAL A 98 -1.40 1.95 2.56
N HIS A 99 -1.45 3.09 3.25
CA HIS A 99 -0.36 4.05 3.24
C HIS A 99 -0.14 4.69 4.61
N GLY A 100 1.10 5.06 4.87
CA GLY A 100 1.51 5.85 6.02
C GLY A 100 2.60 6.85 5.64
N LEU A 101 2.48 8.07 6.16
CA LEU A 101 3.50 9.10 6.05
C LEU A 101 4.39 9.01 7.29
N VAL A 102 5.69 8.83 7.05
CA VAL A 102 6.69 8.68 8.10
C VAL A 102 7.87 9.61 7.84
N PRO A 103 8.59 10.05 8.89
CA PRO A 103 9.86 10.74 8.71
C PRO A 103 10.89 9.88 7.96
N HIS A 104 11.73 10.49 7.12
CA HIS A 104 12.80 9.78 6.40
C HIS A 104 13.68 8.93 7.33
N SER A 105 13.97 9.45 8.53
CA SER A 105 14.75 8.75 9.56
C SER A 105 14.10 7.49 10.13
N ARG A 106 12.82 7.25 9.85
CA ARG A 106 12.06 6.06 10.28
C ARG A 106 11.70 5.13 9.12
N GLY A 107 11.88 5.55 7.86
CA GLY A 107 11.40 4.83 6.68
C GLY A 107 11.80 3.36 6.64
N GLU A 108 13.10 3.06 6.77
CA GLU A 108 13.60 1.68 6.76
C GLU A 108 13.05 0.84 7.91
N ALA A 109 13.04 1.38 9.13
CA ALA A 109 12.55 0.66 10.30
C ALA A 109 11.06 0.32 10.19
N VAL A 110 10.24 1.27 9.72
CA VAL A 110 8.80 1.05 9.52
C VAL A 110 8.55 0.04 8.40
N LEU A 111 9.31 0.10 7.31
CA LEU A 111 9.21 -0.88 6.23
C LEU A 111 9.53 -2.30 6.71
N ALA A 112 10.56 -2.46 7.54
CA ALA A 112 10.91 -3.76 8.13
C ALA A 112 9.79 -4.32 9.02
N GLU A 113 9.10 -3.48 9.80
CA GLU A 113 7.94 -3.90 10.61
C GLU A 113 6.74 -4.31 9.73
N VAL A 114 6.54 -3.64 8.60
CA VAL A 114 5.53 -4.04 7.60
C VAL A 114 5.90 -5.39 6.97
N GLU A 115 7.16 -5.60 6.58
CA GLU A 115 7.63 -6.89 6.06
C GLU A 115 7.45 -8.02 7.08
N ALA A 116 7.67 -7.72 8.37
CA ALA A 116 7.43 -8.69 9.44
C ALA A 116 5.96 -9.10 9.55
N VAL A 117 4.99 -8.22 9.23
CA VAL A 117 3.57 -8.59 9.12
C VAL A 117 3.37 -9.60 7.99
N TYR A 118 4.01 -9.39 6.84
CA TYR A 118 3.92 -10.31 5.70
C TYR A 118 4.54 -11.67 6.00
N GLU A 119 5.69 -11.69 6.68
CA GLU A 119 6.31 -12.95 7.09
C GLU A 119 5.39 -13.78 7.98
N ARG A 120 4.79 -13.16 8.99
CA ARG A 120 3.88 -13.85 9.92
C ARG A 120 2.59 -14.33 9.26
N ASN A 121 2.18 -13.70 8.16
CA ASN A 121 0.98 -14.06 7.41
C ASN A 121 1.29 -14.82 6.10
N ARG A 122 2.53 -15.29 5.90
CA ARG A 122 2.99 -15.96 4.68
C ARG A 122 2.04 -17.05 4.20
N ASP A 123 1.64 -17.97 5.06
CA ASP A 123 0.74 -19.07 4.71
C ASP A 123 -0.61 -18.57 4.18
N THR A 124 -1.11 -17.45 4.73
CA THR A 124 -2.35 -16.82 4.28
C THR A 124 -2.17 -16.17 2.90
N LEU A 125 -1.05 -15.46 2.70
CA LEU A 125 -0.73 -14.84 1.43
C LEU A 125 -0.59 -15.89 0.32
N GLU A 126 0.12 -16.99 0.60
CA GLU A 126 0.30 -18.11 -0.34
C GLU A 126 -1.03 -18.84 -0.62
N GLN A 127 -1.84 -19.11 0.41
CA GLN A 127 -3.14 -19.79 0.25
C GLN A 127 -4.06 -19.06 -0.74
N PHE A 128 -4.09 -17.72 -0.69
CA PHE A 128 -5.00 -16.91 -1.50
C PHE A 128 -4.33 -16.27 -2.72
N ASN A 129 -3.08 -16.63 -3.02
CA ASN A 129 -2.26 -16.00 -4.06
C ASN A 129 -2.25 -14.46 -3.96
N ILE A 130 -2.09 -13.95 -2.74
CA ILE A 130 -1.99 -12.52 -2.47
C ILE A 130 -0.54 -12.11 -2.69
N GLU A 131 -0.29 -11.31 -3.72
CA GLU A 131 0.99 -10.67 -3.95
C GLU A 131 1.04 -9.31 -3.22
N THR A 132 2.22 -8.96 -2.73
CA THR A 132 2.49 -7.68 -2.08
C THR A 132 3.50 -6.86 -2.87
N GLY A 133 3.41 -5.54 -2.74
CA GLY A 133 4.40 -4.63 -3.28
C GLY A 133 4.38 -3.30 -2.54
N TYR A 134 5.19 -2.35 -3.02
CA TYR A 134 5.31 -1.05 -2.40
C TYR A 134 5.31 0.06 -3.44
N LEU A 135 4.60 1.13 -3.13
CA LEU A 135 4.87 2.46 -3.66
C LEU A 135 5.54 3.26 -2.53
N ILE A 136 6.76 3.73 -2.80
CA ILE A 136 7.50 4.57 -1.87
C ILE A 136 7.77 5.89 -2.57
N ALA A 137 7.39 6.99 -1.93
CA ALA A 137 7.53 8.32 -2.51
C ALA A 137 7.98 9.34 -1.46
N VAL A 138 8.93 10.18 -1.84
CA VAL A 138 9.29 11.37 -1.07
C VAL A 138 8.26 12.46 -1.39
N VAL A 139 7.50 12.89 -0.38
CA VAL A 139 6.43 13.91 -0.54
C VAL A 139 6.76 15.25 0.12
N SER A 140 7.89 15.31 0.82
CA SER A 140 8.45 16.52 1.43
C SER A 140 9.94 16.32 1.70
N GLU A 141 10.64 17.37 2.13
CA GLU A 141 12.06 17.32 2.51
C GLU A 141 12.36 16.32 3.63
N GLN A 142 11.35 15.96 4.42
CA GLN A 142 11.51 15.12 5.62
C GLN A 142 10.56 13.92 5.69
N ILE A 143 9.63 13.77 4.73
CA ILE A 143 8.55 12.81 4.82
C ILE A 143 8.52 11.89 3.60
N THR A 144 8.46 10.59 3.87
CA THR A 144 8.23 9.53 2.90
C THR A 144 6.83 8.97 3.10
N VAL A 145 6.09 8.82 2.00
CA VAL A 145 4.93 7.92 1.93
C VAL A 145 5.46 6.51 1.74
N LEU A 146 5.11 5.63 2.66
CA LEU A 146 5.19 4.19 2.48
C LEU A 146 3.78 3.70 2.18
N GLU A 147 3.59 3.16 0.98
CA GLU A 147 2.31 2.61 0.53
C GLU A 147 2.46 1.13 0.16
N PRO A 148 2.31 0.22 1.13
CA PRO A 148 2.17 -1.19 0.81
C PRO A 148 0.88 -1.48 0.04
N VAL A 149 0.96 -2.38 -0.92
CA VAL A 149 -0.15 -2.74 -1.81
C VAL A 149 -0.35 -4.24 -1.84
N PHE A 150 -1.60 -4.65 -2.03
CA PHE A 150 -2.01 -6.04 -2.16
C PHE A 150 -2.66 -6.26 -3.52
N PHE A 151 -2.27 -7.34 -4.20
CA PHE A 151 -2.87 -7.83 -5.43
C PHE A 151 -3.33 -9.27 -5.23
N TRP A 152 -4.54 -9.61 -5.65
CA TRP A 152 -5.00 -11.00 -5.60
C TRP A 152 -6.04 -11.30 -6.69
N PRO A 153 -6.08 -12.53 -7.21
CA PRO A 153 -7.08 -12.94 -8.19
C PRO A 153 -8.43 -13.10 -7.50
N ASP A 154 -9.38 -12.22 -7.82
CA ASP A 154 -10.75 -12.23 -7.29
C ASP A 154 -11.66 -11.39 -8.21
N GLU A 155 -12.97 -11.59 -8.11
CA GLU A 155 -13.93 -10.93 -9.01
C GLU A 155 -13.87 -9.41 -8.88
N LEU A 156 -13.76 -8.73 -10.02
CA LEU A 156 -13.90 -7.28 -10.08
C LEU A 156 -15.33 -6.84 -9.74
N ASN A 157 -15.46 -5.90 -8.81
CA ASN A 157 -16.75 -5.33 -8.42
C ASN A 157 -17.31 -4.36 -9.48
N ALA A 158 -18.55 -3.92 -9.27
CA ALA A 158 -19.24 -3.00 -10.19
C ALA A 158 -18.52 -1.66 -10.37
N LEU A 159 -17.84 -1.14 -9.35
CA LEU A 159 -17.09 0.11 -9.44
C LEU A 159 -15.90 -0.04 -10.39
N HIS A 160 -15.16 -1.15 -10.31
CA HIS A 160 -14.07 -1.45 -11.24
C HIS A 160 -14.60 -1.52 -12.68
N LYS A 161 -15.62 -2.35 -12.90
CA LYS A 161 -16.22 -2.56 -14.23
C LYS A 161 -16.78 -1.26 -14.84
N HIS A 162 -17.26 -0.33 -14.02
CA HIS A 162 -17.76 0.97 -14.47
C HIS A 162 -16.65 1.98 -14.80
N SER A 163 -15.54 1.94 -14.05
CA SER A 163 -14.52 3.00 -14.10
C SER A 163 -13.39 2.72 -15.10
N LEU A 164 -13.10 1.45 -15.34
CA LEU A 164 -12.11 1.03 -16.33
C LEU A 164 -12.61 1.31 -17.75
N GLU A 165 -11.69 1.68 -18.65
CA GLU A 165 -12.05 1.82 -20.07
C GLU A 165 -12.51 0.47 -20.64
N PRO A 166 -13.59 0.41 -21.45
CA PRO A 166 -14.13 -0.85 -21.95
C PRO A 166 -13.11 -1.72 -22.69
N ASP A 167 -12.30 -1.11 -23.55
CA ASP A 167 -11.26 -1.82 -24.32
C ASP A 167 -10.14 -2.35 -23.43
N HIS A 168 -9.85 -1.67 -22.31
CA HIS A 168 -8.87 -2.14 -21.33
C HIS A 168 -9.45 -3.31 -20.53
N LEU A 169 -10.66 -3.16 -19.99
CA LEU A 169 -11.36 -4.21 -19.24
C LEU A 169 -11.51 -5.50 -20.05
N ALA A 170 -11.83 -5.40 -21.35
CA ALA A 170 -11.99 -6.55 -22.23
C ALA A 170 -10.70 -7.38 -22.45
N ARG A 171 -9.52 -6.81 -22.14
CA ARG A 171 -8.21 -7.49 -22.26
C ARG A 171 -7.71 -8.09 -20.95
N LEU A 172 -8.31 -7.73 -19.82
CA LEU A 172 -7.91 -8.25 -18.51
C LEU A 172 -8.47 -9.65 -18.28
N ASN A 173 -7.76 -10.47 -17.50
CA ASN A 173 -8.30 -11.73 -17.04
C ASN A 173 -9.52 -11.45 -16.16
N GLN A 174 -10.60 -12.21 -16.38
CA GLN A 174 -11.80 -12.15 -15.55
C GLN A 174 -11.71 -13.29 -14.55
N PHE A 175 -11.23 -12.97 -13.34
CA PHE A 175 -11.14 -13.94 -12.26
C PHE A 175 -12.53 -14.21 -11.65
N ASP A 176 -12.76 -15.46 -11.28
CA ASP A 176 -13.93 -15.84 -10.49
C ASP A 176 -13.79 -15.32 -9.05
N ALA A 177 -14.93 -15.16 -8.37
CA ALA A 177 -14.94 -14.79 -6.96
C ALA A 177 -14.22 -15.86 -6.12
N VAL A 178 -13.31 -15.43 -5.26
CA VAL A 178 -12.58 -16.32 -4.35
C VAL A 178 -13.14 -16.13 -2.93
N PRO A 179 -13.93 -17.08 -2.42
CA PRO A 179 -14.44 -17.02 -1.05
C PRO A 179 -13.31 -16.78 -0.05
N ASP A 180 -13.57 -15.98 0.98
CA ASP A 180 -12.67 -15.66 2.09
C ASP A 180 -11.39 -14.86 1.73
N ALA A 181 -11.04 -14.71 0.45
CA ALA A 181 -9.84 -13.96 0.04
C ALA A 181 -9.88 -12.50 0.49
N TRP A 182 -11.05 -11.87 0.40
CA TRP A 182 -11.24 -10.50 0.90
C TRP A 182 -10.96 -10.38 2.39
N ASP A 183 -11.46 -11.32 3.20
CA ASP A 183 -11.28 -11.29 4.65
C ASP A 183 -9.82 -11.56 5.02
N ALA A 184 -9.15 -12.44 4.28
CA ALA A 184 -7.72 -12.69 4.40
C ALA A 184 -6.89 -11.42 4.11
N VAL A 185 -7.13 -10.76 2.97
CA VAL A 185 -6.46 -9.49 2.62
C VAL A 185 -6.74 -8.42 3.66
N TYR A 186 -8.00 -8.29 4.08
CA TYR A 186 -8.40 -7.27 5.05
C TYR A 186 -7.76 -7.48 6.42
N LYS A 187 -7.61 -8.73 6.87
CA LYS A 187 -6.87 -9.08 8.09
C LYS A 187 -5.43 -8.59 8.00
N VAL A 188 -4.69 -9.00 6.97
CA VAL A 188 -3.27 -8.63 6.80
C VAL A 188 -3.12 -7.11 6.68
N LYS A 189 -3.99 -6.45 5.89
CA LYS A 189 -4.02 -4.99 5.79
C LYS A 189 -4.26 -4.32 7.14
N SER A 190 -5.14 -4.87 7.98
CA SER A 190 -5.42 -4.31 9.31
C SER A 190 -4.19 -4.38 10.21
N GLU A 191 -3.44 -5.49 10.17
CA GLU A 191 -2.17 -5.62 10.90
C GLU A 191 -1.10 -4.62 10.39
N VAL A 192 -1.06 -4.35 9.08
CA VAL A 192 -0.21 -3.27 8.53
C VAL A 192 -0.64 -1.89 9.04
N VAL A 193 -1.95 -1.62 9.11
CA VAL A 193 -2.47 -0.38 9.70
C VAL A 193 -2.08 -0.26 11.18
N ASP A 194 -2.14 -1.35 11.94
CA ASP A 194 -1.73 -1.38 13.35
C ASP A 194 -0.26 -0.99 13.50
N VAL A 195 0.63 -1.55 12.67
CA VAL A 195 2.06 -1.20 12.63
C VAL A 195 2.25 0.29 12.32
N LEU A 196 1.64 0.79 11.24
CA LEU A 196 1.74 2.21 10.86
C LEU A 196 1.24 3.14 11.97
N SER A 197 0.15 2.77 12.63
CA SER A 197 -0.41 3.53 13.75
C SER A 197 0.51 3.51 14.98
N ALA A 198 1.13 2.37 15.29
CA ALA A 198 2.08 2.25 16.41
C ALA A 198 3.34 3.09 16.19
N GLU A 199 3.78 3.18 14.93
CA GLU A 199 4.92 4.00 14.49
C GLU A 199 4.59 5.50 14.36
N GLY A 200 3.34 5.89 14.67
CA GLY A 200 2.90 7.29 14.63
C GLY A 200 2.77 7.85 13.22
N ALA A 201 2.58 7.00 12.21
CA ALA A 201 2.40 7.44 10.84
C ALA A 201 1.14 8.31 10.69
N SER A 202 1.20 9.26 9.77
CA SER A 202 0.01 10.03 9.35
C SER A 202 -0.60 9.41 8.09
N HIS A 203 -1.89 9.63 7.87
CA HIS A 203 -2.61 9.07 6.72
C HIS A 203 -3.29 10.18 5.89
N MET A 204 -3.21 10.10 4.56
CA MET A 204 -3.93 11.00 3.63
C MET A 204 -5.43 10.65 3.49
N GLN A 205 -5.85 9.51 4.00
CA GLN A 205 -7.25 9.06 3.99
C GLN A 205 -7.59 8.54 5.39
N LEU A 206 -8.85 8.64 5.79
CA LEU A 206 -9.34 8.05 7.04
C LEU A 206 -10.17 6.80 6.75
N GLY A 207 -11.17 6.94 5.87
CA GLY A 207 -12.07 5.85 5.50
C GLY A 207 -12.62 5.12 6.72
N LYS A 208 -12.64 3.78 6.65
CA LYS A 208 -12.95 2.89 7.80
C LYS A 208 -11.77 2.00 8.18
N ALA A 209 -10.64 2.16 7.49
CA ALA A 209 -9.49 1.29 7.63
C ALA A 209 -8.52 1.77 8.72
N TYR A 210 -8.38 3.09 8.90
CA TYR A 210 -7.42 3.68 9.83
C TYR A 210 -8.02 3.97 11.20
N HIS A 211 -7.17 3.96 12.24
CA HIS A 211 -7.51 4.12 13.66
C HIS A 211 -7.79 5.56 14.07
N TYR A 212 -8.72 6.24 13.39
CA TYR A 212 -8.93 7.67 13.60
C TYR A 212 -9.37 8.01 15.02
N HIS A 213 -10.43 7.37 15.54
CA HIS A 213 -10.95 7.72 16.88
C HIS A 213 -9.98 7.38 18.00
N SER A 214 -9.37 6.19 17.95
CA SER A 214 -8.42 5.73 18.99
C SER A 214 -7.09 6.48 18.94
N ALA A 215 -6.70 7.07 17.81
CA ALA A 215 -5.50 7.90 17.71
C ALA A 215 -5.69 9.33 18.27
N LEU A 216 -6.92 9.82 18.40
CA LEU A 216 -7.18 11.17 18.90
C LEU A 216 -7.08 11.26 20.42
N LYS A 217 -6.50 12.38 20.89
CA LYS A 217 -6.63 12.79 22.29
C LYS A 217 -8.09 13.15 22.60
N ALA A 218 -8.53 12.91 23.83
CA ALA A 218 -9.91 13.13 24.25
C ALA A 218 -10.51 14.48 23.83
N PRO A 219 -9.85 15.65 23.99
CA PRO A 219 -10.43 16.93 23.57
C PRO A 219 -10.71 17.03 22.06
N ALA A 220 -9.85 16.44 21.22
CA ALA A 220 -10.06 16.43 19.77
C ALA A 220 -11.19 15.49 19.37
N LEU A 221 -11.28 14.33 20.03
CA LEU A 221 -12.38 13.38 19.83
C LEU A 221 -13.73 14.02 20.23
N ASP A 222 -13.78 14.71 21.38
CA ASP A 222 -14.97 15.41 21.86
C ASP A 222 -15.42 16.49 20.87
N LEU A 223 -14.48 17.27 20.33
CA LEU A 223 -14.79 18.28 19.31
C LEU A 223 -15.40 17.66 18.05
N VAL A 224 -14.77 16.64 17.48
CA VAL A 224 -15.22 16.01 16.23
C VAL A 224 -16.57 15.33 16.42
N THR A 225 -16.76 14.62 17.54
CA THR A 225 -18.04 13.97 17.86
C THR A 225 -19.13 14.98 18.20
N GLY A 226 -18.80 16.10 18.84
CA GLY A 226 -19.73 17.21 19.09
C GLY A 226 -20.21 17.86 17.79
N ILE A 227 -19.33 18.09 16.81
CA ILE A 227 -19.70 18.59 15.48
C ILE A 227 -20.65 17.59 14.80
N LYS A 228 -20.34 16.28 14.84
CA LYS A 228 -21.19 15.23 14.27
C LYS A 228 -22.59 15.24 14.89
N ALA A 229 -22.69 15.31 16.22
CA ALA A 229 -23.97 15.32 16.92
C ALA A 229 -24.80 16.58 16.61
N ALA A 230 -24.15 17.74 16.46
CA ALA A 230 -24.83 19.01 16.16
C ALA A 230 -25.37 19.08 14.72
N LEU A 231 -24.65 18.50 13.75
CA LEU A 231 -24.97 18.61 12.32
C LEU A 231 -25.67 17.37 11.73
N ASP A 232 -25.56 16.21 12.38
CA ASP A 232 -26.20 14.96 11.98
C ASP A 232 -26.71 14.18 13.22
N PRO A 233 -27.72 14.72 13.93
CA PRO A 233 -28.22 14.14 15.18
C PRO A 233 -28.83 12.75 15.02
N ASP A 234 -29.38 12.45 13.84
CA ASP A 234 -29.96 11.13 13.51
C ASP A 234 -28.94 10.17 12.88
N GLY A 235 -27.69 10.61 12.75
CA GLY A 235 -26.57 9.84 12.22
C GLY A 235 -26.76 9.38 10.78
N ILE A 236 -27.63 10.02 9.98
CA ILE A 236 -28.00 9.53 8.64
C ILE A 236 -26.82 9.57 7.65
N MET A 237 -25.88 10.50 7.84
CA MET A 237 -24.72 10.65 6.98
C MET A 237 -23.62 9.69 7.39
N ASN A 238 -23.40 8.65 6.58
CA ASN A 238 -22.32 7.67 6.77
C ASN A 238 -22.39 6.94 8.14
N ARG A 239 -23.57 6.38 8.46
CA ARG A 239 -23.94 5.66 9.72
C ARG A 239 -22.90 4.72 10.34
N GLN A 240 -21.96 4.20 9.56
CA GLN A 240 -21.07 3.12 9.98
C GLN A 240 -19.72 3.59 10.56
N LEU A 241 -19.37 4.88 10.47
CA LEU A 241 -18.14 5.38 11.11
C LEU A 241 -18.18 5.29 12.64
N GLU A 242 -19.38 5.29 13.24
CA GLU A 242 -19.53 5.16 14.70
C GLU A 242 -19.34 3.74 15.23
N LYS A 243 -19.40 2.70 14.38
CA LYS A 243 -19.25 1.30 14.82
C LYS A 243 -17.83 0.93 15.25
N GLN A 244 -16.83 1.80 15.03
CA GLN A 244 -15.51 1.66 15.66
C GLN A 244 -15.54 1.96 17.18
N ARG A 245 -16.70 2.33 17.77
CA ARG A 245 -16.85 2.60 19.21
C ARG A 245 -16.85 1.38 20.13
N VAL A 246 -16.93 0.13 19.66
CA VAL A 246 -17.02 -1.02 20.57
C VAL A 246 -16.36 -2.26 19.96
N ASN A 247 -15.10 -2.55 20.34
CA ASN A 247 -14.55 -3.91 20.39
C ASN A 247 -13.27 -4.00 21.23
N SER A 248 -13.21 -3.26 22.34
CA SER A 248 -12.37 -3.64 23.47
C SER A 248 -13.30 -4.20 24.55
N ASN A 249 -13.15 -5.50 24.82
CA ASN A 249 -13.95 -6.32 25.75
C ASN A 249 -15.35 -6.72 25.28
N GLN A 250 -15.47 -7.85 24.58
CA GLN A 250 -16.53 -8.83 24.87
C GLN A 250 -16.24 -10.20 24.23
N THR A 251 -15.91 -11.16 25.09
CA THR A 251 -16.12 -12.59 24.85
C THR A 251 -17.60 -12.81 24.50
N ARG A 252 -17.91 -13.33 23.32
CA ARG A 252 -19.29 -13.72 22.98
C ARG A 252 -19.40 -15.23 22.94
N ILE A 253 -19.91 -15.78 24.05
CA ILE A 253 -20.52 -17.11 24.14
C ILE A 253 -22.03 -16.89 24.28
N GLU A 254 -22.81 -17.52 23.40
CA GLU A 254 -24.15 -18.13 23.60
C GLU A 254 -24.79 -18.29 22.20
N LEU A 255 -24.94 -19.51 21.67
CA LEU A 255 -25.91 -20.59 21.93
C LEU A 255 -27.33 -20.32 21.39
N ASP A 256 -27.69 -21.19 20.45
CA ASP A 256 -28.94 -21.42 19.72
C ASP A 256 -30.20 -21.41 20.60
N LYS A 257 -31.27 -20.76 20.12
CA LYS A 257 -32.68 -21.21 20.23
C LYS A 257 -33.53 -20.68 19.07
N THR A 258 -33.91 -21.58 18.17
CA THR A 258 -35.30 -21.83 17.71
C THR A 258 -36.34 -20.69 17.79
N SER A 259 -37.05 -20.50 16.66
CA SER A 259 -38.48 -20.20 16.50
C SER A 259 -38.87 -18.80 15.95
N PHE A 260 -39.36 -18.86 14.70
CA PHE A 260 -40.12 -17.90 13.88
C PHE A 260 -39.40 -16.71 13.25
#